data_AF-A0A1C7MRY0-F1
#
_entry.id   AF-A0A1C7MRY0-F1
#
_cell.length_a   1.000
_cell.length_b   1.000
_cell.length_c   1.000
_cell.angle_alpha   90.00
_cell.angle_beta   90.00
_cell.angle_gamma   90.00
#
_symmetry.space_group_name_H-M   'P 1'
#
loop_
_entity.id
_entity.type
_entity.pdbx_description
1 polymer ?
#
loop_
_entity_poly.entity_id
_entity_poly.type
_entity_poly.pdbx_seq_one_letter_code
_entity_poly.pdbx_strand_id
1 'polypeptide(L)'
;MDEEQEREVDHEVEREQQVERPPKAKAATHRIHAHIKAFIRTGILPLPSPAIVRAFSNLSASAAVQHSGAWSSRLLASVDFSTTIKRQVIHKADDYLRPVNWILSCIVEGRTTLVILSPYEVNKLLPSIRSSTKVRLHVYTPRVTQAMKPCDDLTLYFVPWPSTFRIPRSSLRMQLNIFAGQLYLPDYQTYRQFAEFLGVYTTQMTGVKIQSDGFILPKDRPTEIKALSPFKTTPLPFLKELLGLRRKGMRYSDTHVGKVLRARLLTDADFDNA
;
A
#
# COMPACT_ATOMS: atom_id res chain seq x y z
N MET A 1 68.32 11.57 11.61
CA MET A 1 66.95 11.89 12.04
C MET A 1 66.11 11.74 10.80
N ASP A 2 65.47 10.60 10.64
CA ASP A 2 64.50 10.36 9.56
C ASP A 2 63.11 10.42 10.19
N GLU A 3 62.34 11.45 9.84
CA GLU A 3 60.96 11.59 10.26
C GLU A 3 60.06 11.00 9.16
N GLU A 4 59.44 9.86 9.44
CA GLU A 4 58.36 9.31 8.62
C GLU A 4 57.05 10.05 8.98
N GLN A 5 56.46 10.77 8.02
CA GLN A 5 55.11 11.34 8.15
C GLN A 5 54.09 10.41 7.50
N GLU A 6 53.19 9.86 8.32
CA GLU A 6 52.01 9.15 7.86
C GLU A 6 50.94 10.16 7.39
N ARG A 7 50.44 9.99 6.17
CA ARG A 7 49.40 10.84 5.57
C ARG A 7 48.15 9.99 5.35
N GLU A 8 47.14 10.15 6.21
CA GLU A 8 45.85 9.50 6.04
C GLU A 8 45.15 10.05 4.79
N VAL A 9 44.81 9.17 3.84
CA VAL A 9 44.09 9.50 2.61
C VAL A 9 42.64 9.04 2.77
N ASP A 10 41.77 9.96 3.18
CA ASP A 10 40.33 9.73 3.16
C ASP A 10 39.86 9.50 1.72
N HIS A 11 39.48 8.26 1.40
CA HIS A 11 38.89 7.91 0.13
C HIS A 11 37.41 8.31 0.13
N GLU A 12 37.11 9.51 -0.32
CA GLU A 12 35.75 9.91 -0.67
C GLU A 12 35.30 9.16 -1.94
N VAL A 13 34.55 8.06 -1.76
CA VAL A 13 33.92 7.35 -2.88
C VAL A 13 32.66 8.09 -3.27
N GLU A 14 32.75 8.95 -4.29
CA GLU A 14 31.57 9.51 -4.96
C GLU A 14 30.77 8.40 -5.66
N ARG A 15 29.60 8.08 -5.12
CA ARG A 15 28.63 7.18 -5.78
C ARG A 15 27.65 8.00 -6.60
N GLU A 16 27.90 8.12 -7.91
CA GLU A 16 26.93 8.66 -8.84
C GLU A 16 25.72 7.72 -8.99
N GLN A 17 24.54 8.16 -8.56
CA GLN A 17 23.29 7.45 -8.80
C GLN A 17 22.79 7.76 -10.21
N GLN A 18 22.83 6.79 -11.13
CA GLN A 18 22.09 6.89 -12.38
C GLN A 18 20.59 6.77 -12.11
N VAL A 19 19.86 7.89 -12.21
CA VAL A 19 18.41 7.92 -12.04
C VAL A 19 17.73 7.51 -13.34
N GLU A 20 17.32 6.25 -13.46
CA GLU A 20 16.45 5.81 -14.55
C GLU A 20 15.02 6.34 -14.31
N ARG A 21 14.63 7.37 -15.06
CA ARG A 21 13.27 7.93 -15.00
C ARG A 21 12.35 7.17 -15.95
N PRO A 22 11.05 7.00 -15.61
CA PRO A 22 10.06 6.57 -16.59
C PRO A 22 10.14 7.41 -17.87
N PRO A 23 9.80 6.84 -19.03
CA PRO A 23 9.77 7.57 -20.29
C PRO A 23 8.94 8.87 -20.22
N LYS A 24 9.14 9.78 -21.17
CA LYS A 24 8.25 10.97 -21.23
C LYS A 24 6.84 10.52 -21.64
N ALA A 25 5.84 10.88 -20.84
CA ALA A 25 4.43 10.61 -21.13
C ALA A 25 3.57 11.88 -21.00
N LYS A 26 2.50 11.97 -21.79
CA LYS A 26 1.54 13.09 -21.71
C LYS A 26 0.64 12.89 -20.49
N ALA A 27 0.59 13.89 -19.60
CA ALA A 27 -0.28 13.88 -18.44
C ALA A 27 -1.76 13.73 -18.82
N ALA A 28 -2.51 12.95 -18.03
CA ALA A 28 -3.96 12.84 -18.17
C ALA A 28 -4.65 14.16 -17.80
N THR A 29 -5.81 14.41 -18.42
CA THR A 29 -6.63 15.57 -18.05
C THR A 29 -7.44 15.24 -16.80
N HIS A 30 -7.21 15.99 -15.73
CA HIS A 30 -7.89 15.78 -14.46
C HIS A 30 -9.34 16.23 -14.48
N ARG A 31 -10.23 15.47 -13.82
CA ARG A 31 -11.66 15.74 -13.76
C ARG A 31 -12.26 15.26 -12.44
N ILE A 32 -13.24 16.01 -11.93
CA ILE A 32 -14.01 15.61 -10.75
C ILE A 32 -15.33 15.04 -11.22
N HIS A 33 -15.57 13.77 -10.92
CA HIS A 33 -16.84 13.13 -11.27
C HIS A 33 -17.96 13.49 -10.27
N ALA A 34 -19.20 13.60 -10.76
CA ALA A 34 -20.37 13.91 -9.93
C ALA A 34 -20.61 12.88 -8.80
N HIS A 35 -20.28 11.61 -9.05
CA HIS A 35 -20.41 10.54 -8.04
C HIS A 35 -19.47 10.75 -6.84
N ILE A 36 -18.28 11.32 -7.04
CA ILE A 36 -17.36 11.67 -5.93
C ILE A 36 -17.95 12.80 -5.08
N LYS A 37 -18.52 13.82 -5.74
CA LYS A 37 -19.24 14.91 -5.04
C LYS A 37 -20.44 14.38 -4.25
N ALA A 38 -21.23 13.49 -4.86
CA ALA A 38 -22.37 12.85 -4.21
C ALA A 38 -21.92 12.04 -2.99
N PHE A 39 -20.87 11.23 -3.13
CA PHE A 39 -20.28 10.45 -2.04
C PHE A 39 -19.85 11.32 -0.86
N ILE A 40 -19.15 12.44 -1.12
CA ILE A 40 -18.75 13.39 -0.06
C ILE A 40 -19.97 13.96 0.66
N ARG A 41 -21.06 14.25 -0.07
CA ARG A 41 -22.28 14.84 0.49
C ARG A 41 -23.11 13.83 1.30
N THR A 42 -23.25 12.59 0.81
CA THR A 42 -24.20 11.62 1.36
C THR A 42 -23.55 10.52 2.18
N GLY A 43 -22.25 10.27 1.99
CA GLY A 43 -21.55 9.09 2.49
C GLY A 43 -21.86 7.80 1.72
N ILE A 44 -22.77 7.87 0.73
CA ILE A 44 -23.20 6.70 -0.03
C ILE A 44 -22.57 6.78 -1.42
N LEU A 45 -21.81 5.75 -1.76
CA LEU A 45 -21.22 5.64 -3.08
C LEU A 45 -22.26 5.03 -4.04
N PRO A 46 -22.69 5.74 -5.10
CA PRO A 46 -23.61 5.17 -6.08
C PRO A 46 -22.89 4.07 -6.85
N LEU A 47 -23.23 2.80 -6.58
CA LEU A 47 -22.66 1.63 -7.24
C LEU A 47 -23.69 1.02 -8.22
N PRO A 48 -23.30 0.70 -9.47
CA PRO A 48 -21.98 0.88 -10.07
C PRO A 48 -21.63 2.37 -10.31
N SER A 49 -20.34 2.72 -10.20
CA SER A 49 -19.86 4.09 -10.50
C SER A 49 -18.78 4.06 -11.58
N PRO A 50 -18.89 4.87 -12.65
CA PRO A 50 -17.79 5.07 -13.59
C PRO A 50 -16.65 5.92 -13.01
N ALA A 51 -16.82 6.48 -11.81
CA ALA A 51 -15.82 7.33 -11.16
C ALA A 51 -14.86 6.57 -10.25
N ILE A 52 -15.16 5.30 -9.95
CA ILE A 52 -14.51 4.53 -8.91
C ILE A 52 -14.11 3.18 -9.47
N VAL A 53 -12.93 2.75 -9.05
CA VAL A 53 -12.40 1.41 -9.30
C VAL A 53 -11.97 0.77 -7.97
N ARG A 54 -11.80 -0.55 -7.96
CA ARG A 54 -11.11 -1.20 -6.84
C ARG A 54 -9.64 -0.81 -6.91
N ALA A 55 -8.99 -0.55 -5.77
CA ALA A 55 -7.62 -0.04 -5.78
C ALA A 55 -6.65 -0.95 -6.55
N PHE A 56 -6.80 -2.27 -6.40
CA PHE A 56 -5.95 -3.27 -7.05
C PHE A 56 -6.34 -3.62 -8.50
N SER A 57 -7.49 -3.16 -9.01
CA SER A 57 -7.97 -3.62 -10.34
C SER A 57 -7.33 -2.91 -11.53
N ASN A 58 -6.67 -1.77 -11.32
CA ASN A 58 -6.07 -0.96 -12.39
C ASN A 58 -4.58 -1.22 -12.60
N LEU A 59 -4.00 -2.17 -11.87
CA LEU A 59 -2.60 -2.58 -12.07
C LEU A 59 -2.53 -3.55 -13.25
N SER A 60 -1.65 -3.29 -14.19
CA SER A 60 -1.49 -4.08 -15.43
C SER A 60 -0.85 -5.45 -15.20
N ALA A 61 -0.33 -5.71 -14.00
CA ALA A 61 0.20 -7.00 -13.60
C ALA A 61 -0.83 -8.11 -13.83
N SER A 62 -0.49 -9.11 -14.64
CA SER A 62 -1.32 -10.29 -14.90
C SER A 62 -1.80 -10.97 -13.61
N ALA A 63 -0.97 -10.93 -12.58
CA ALA A 63 -1.27 -11.50 -11.26
C ALA A 63 -2.24 -10.63 -10.42
N ALA A 64 -2.38 -9.33 -10.67
CA ALA A 64 -3.42 -8.50 -10.04
C ALA A 64 -4.83 -8.96 -10.47
N VAL A 65 -4.98 -9.32 -11.76
CA VAL A 65 -6.21 -9.87 -12.32
C VAL A 65 -6.55 -11.22 -11.68
N GLN A 66 -5.55 -12.09 -11.54
CA GLN A 66 -5.68 -13.42 -10.91
C GLN A 66 -6.19 -13.33 -9.46
N HIS A 67 -5.87 -12.26 -8.73
CA HIS A 67 -6.23 -12.07 -7.33
C HIS A 67 -7.31 -11.00 -7.11
N SER A 68 -8.03 -10.59 -8.16
CA SER A 68 -9.01 -9.50 -8.10
C SER A 68 -10.13 -9.72 -7.06
N GLY A 69 -10.50 -10.97 -6.78
CA GLY A 69 -11.48 -11.34 -5.75
C GLY A 69 -10.92 -11.49 -4.33
N ALA A 70 -9.59 -11.48 -4.16
CA ALA A 70 -8.94 -11.64 -2.86
C ALA A 70 -8.87 -10.33 -2.06
N TRP A 71 -8.89 -9.20 -2.76
CA TRP A 71 -8.81 -7.87 -2.16
C TRP A 71 -10.19 -7.35 -1.75
N SER A 72 -10.21 -6.51 -0.73
CA SER A 72 -11.41 -5.90 -0.18
C SER A 72 -12.10 -5.03 -1.23
N SER A 73 -13.38 -5.29 -1.45
CA SER A 73 -14.25 -4.42 -2.25
C SER A 73 -14.46 -3.02 -1.64
N ARG A 74 -13.99 -2.82 -0.40
CA ARG A 74 -14.09 -1.55 0.35
C ARG A 74 -12.83 -0.70 0.25
N LEU A 75 -11.78 -1.17 -0.42
CA LEU A 75 -10.61 -0.37 -0.76
C LEU A 75 -10.71 0.06 -2.23
N LEU A 76 -11.06 1.33 -2.40
CA LEU A 76 -11.43 1.91 -3.68
C LEU A 76 -10.48 3.05 -4.04
N ALA A 77 -10.46 3.41 -5.31
CA ALA A 77 -9.75 4.58 -5.81
C ALA A 77 -10.60 5.34 -6.82
N SER A 78 -10.44 6.66 -6.90
CA SER A 78 -11.04 7.42 -7.99
C SER A 78 -10.34 7.10 -9.31
N VAL A 79 -11.09 7.19 -10.41
CA VAL A 79 -10.54 7.07 -11.76
C VAL A 79 -9.50 8.15 -12.03
N ASP A 80 -9.66 9.37 -11.49
CA ASP A 80 -8.66 10.43 -11.63
C ASP A 80 -7.35 10.04 -10.91
N PHE A 81 -7.42 9.49 -9.69
CA PHE A 81 -6.25 8.97 -8.99
C PHE A 81 -5.53 7.90 -9.81
N SER A 82 -6.27 6.95 -10.38
CA SER A 82 -5.71 5.85 -11.15
C SER A 82 -5.21 6.26 -12.55
N THR A 83 -5.65 7.41 -13.09
CA THR A 83 -5.31 7.81 -14.46
C THR A 83 -4.33 8.98 -14.45
N THR A 84 -3.05 8.66 -14.57
CA THR A 84 -1.95 9.63 -14.43
C THR A 84 -1.44 10.14 -15.77
N ILE A 85 -1.43 9.27 -16.79
CA ILE A 85 -1.02 9.55 -18.15
C ILE A 85 -2.14 9.27 -19.15
N LYS A 86 -2.09 9.89 -20.34
CA LYS A 86 -2.98 9.54 -21.45
C LYS A 86 -2.69 8.11 -21.92
N ARG A 87 -3.74 7.30 -22.12
CA ARG A 87 -3.72 5.85 -22.43
C ARG A 87 -3.02 5.45 -23.75
N GLN A 88 -2.26 6.33 -24.39
CA GLN A 88 -1.54 6.04 -25.64
C GLN A 88 -0.48 4.94 -25.46
N VAL A 89 -0.06 4.63 -24.22
CA VAL A 89 0.89 3.56 -23.91
C VAL A 89 0.33 2.69 -22.76
N ILE A 90 -0.43 1.65 -23.11
CA ILE A 90 -1.06 0.74 -22.12
C ILE A 90 0.00 -0.07 -21.36
N HIS A 91 1.12 -0.40 -22.00
CA HIS A 91 2.13 -1.30 -21.46
C HIS A 91 3.04 -0.72 -20.37
N LYS A 92 2.91 0.58 -20.02
CA LYS A 92 3.77 1.27 -19.03
C LYS A 92 3.01 2.22 -18.09
N ALA A 93 1.68 2.12 -17.99
CA ALA A 93 0.92 3.04 -17.14
C ALA A 93 1.29 2.91 -15.65
N ASP A 94 1.67 1.71 -15.22
CA ASP A 94 2.09 1.42 -13.84
C ASP A 94 3.44 2.09 -13.47
N ASP A 95 4.24 2.50 -14.46
CA ASP A 95 5.45 3.29 -14.19
C ASP A 95 5.11 4.69 -13.63
N TYR A 96 3.85 5.10 -13.69
CA TYR A 96 3.37 6.40 -13.26
C TYR A 96 2.37 6.31 -12.11
N LEU A 97 2.41 5.25 -11.30
CA LEU A 97 1.59 5.14 -10.09
C LEU A 97 1.78 6.36 -9.18
N ARG A 98 0.68 7.04 -8.85
CA ARG A 98 0.69 8.18 -7.90
C ARG A 98 0.94 7.71 -6.47
N PRO A 99 1.70 8.48 -5.66
CA PRO A 99 1.76 8.26 -4.22
C PRO A 99 0.36 8.24 -3.59
N VAL A 100 0.15 7.31 -2.66
CA VAL A 100 -1.10 7.19 -1.93
C VAL A 100 -1.00 8.13 -0.73
N ASN A 101 -1.55 9.33 -0.84
CA ASN A 101 -1.44 10.36 0.21
C ASN A 101 -2.79 10.80 0.79
N TRP A 102 -3.86 10.63 0.03
CA TRP A 102 -5.17 11.22 0.34
C TRP A 102 -6.23 10.13 0.39
N ILE A 103 -6.70 9.83 1.59
CA ILE A 103 -7.68 8.76 1.81
C ILE A 103 -8.96 9.40 2.31
N LEU A 104 -10.06 9.25 1.58
CA LEU A 104 -11.39 9.46 2.14
C LEU A 104 -11.83 8.20 2.87
N SER A 105 -12.23 8.32 4.12
CA SER A 105 -12.96 7.28 4.83
C SER A 105 -14.44 7.63 4.93
N CYS A 106 -15.28 6.61 4.88
CA CYS A 106 -16.70 6.70 5.18
C CYS A 106 -17.11 5.46 5.97
N ILE A 107 -18.06 5.64 6.89
CA ILE A 107 -18.60 4.55 7.71
C ILE A 107 -20.11 4.57 7.57
N VAL A 108 -20.65 3.46 7.09
CA VAL A 108 -22.09 3.25 6.96
C VAL A 108 -22.39 1.94 7.68
N GLU A 109 -23.30 1.98 8.66
CA GLU A 109 -23.72 0.79 9.43
C GLU A 109 -22.54 -0.02 10.02
N GLY A 110 -21.54 0.68 10.58
CA GLY A 110 -20.34 0.05 11.16
C GLY A 110 -19.33 -0.48 10.14
N ARG A 111 -19.60 -0.35 8.82
CA ARG A 111 -18.68 -0.78 7.76
C ARG A 111 -17.88 0.40 7.22
N THR A 112 -16.56 0.31 7.37
CA THR A 112 -15.63 1.32 6.83
C THR A 112 -15.32 1.06 5.36
N THR A 113 -15.38 2.11 4.54
CA THR A 113 -14.93 2.14 3.15
C THR A 113 -13.83 3.20 3.02
N LEU A 114 -12.76 2.87 2.30
CA LEU A 114 -11.66 3.77 2.00
C LEU A 114 -11.64 4.06 0.50
N VAL A 115 -11.55 5.34 0.14
CA VAL A 115 -11.46 5.81 -1.25
C VAL A 115 -10.20 6.67 -1.39
N ILE A 116 -9.27 6.23 -2.23
CA ILE A 116 -8.04 6.97 -2.53
C ILE A 116 -8.37 8.02 -3.58
N LEU A 117 -8.04 9.29 -3.30
CA LEU A 117 -8.25 10.40 -4.21
C LEU A 117 -6.95 10.97 -4.76
N SER A 118 -7.04 11.62 -5.92
CA SER A 118 -5.94 12.41 -6.46
C SER A 118 -5.73 13.71 -5.66
N PRO A 119 -4.51 14.29 -5.67
CA PRO A 119 -4.29 15.64 -5.14
C PRO A 119 -5.19 16.69 -5.79
N TYR A 120 -5.49 16.55 -7.08
CA TYR A 120 -6.37 17.47 -7.81
C TYR A 120 -7.80 17.46 -7.28
N GLU A 121 -8.39 16.27 -7.13
CA GLU A 121 -9.74 16.12 -6.58
C GLU A 121 -9.81 16.66 -5.17
N VAL A 122 -8.83 16.32 -4.33
CA VAL A 122 -8.77 16.77 -2.93
C VAL A 122 -8.71 18.29 -2.85
N ASN A 123 -7.81 18.93 -3.61
CA ASN A 123 -7.67 20.38 -3.61
C ASN A 123 -8.98 21.11 -3.96
N LYS A 124 -9.72 20.58 -4.95
CA LYS A 124 -10.98 21.19 -5.39
C LYS A 124 -12.17 20.86 -4.50
N LEU A 125 -12.16 19.70 -3.84
CA LEU A 125 -13.27 19.21 -3.01
C LEU A 125 -13.08 19.52 -1.52
N LEU A 126 -11.92 20.04 -1.12
CA LEU A 126 -11.58 20.31 0.28
C LEU A 126 -12.65 21.12 1.03
N PRO A 127 -13.27 22.18 0.46
CA PRO A 127 -14.36 22.89 1.14
C PRO A 127 -15.55 21.99 1.45
N SER A 128 -16.00 21.18 0.48
CA SER A 128 -17.12 20.25 0.65
C SER A 128 -16.80 19.10 1.61
N ILE A 129 -15.55 18.64 1.62
CA ILE A 129 -15.06 17.62 2.56
C ILE A 129 -15.08 18.18 3.98
N ARG A 130 -14.58 19.41 4.19
CA ARG A 130 -14.57 20.07 5.51
C ARG A 130 -15.97 20.29 6.08
N SER A 131 -16.97 20.55 5.22
CA SER A 131 -18.36 20.70 5.64
C SER A 131 -19.12 19.38 5.77
N SER A 132 -18.53 18.24 5.38
CA SER A 132 -19.22 16.95 5.38
C SER A 132 -19.20 16.31 6.77
N THR A 133 -20.34 15.77 7.19
CA THR A 133 -20.46 14.91 8.38
C THR A 133 -20.36 13.43 8.04
N LYS A 134 -20.24 13.09 6.75
CA LYS A 134 -20.37 11.72 6.24
C LYS A 134 -19.03 11.08 5.88
N VAL A 135 -18.08 11.89 5.45
CA VAL A 135 -16.75 11.41 5.04
C VAL A 135 -15.66 12.16 5.80
N ARG A 136 -14.45 11.58 5.83
CA ARG A 136 -13.27 12.23 6.38
C ARG A 136 -12.10 12.06 5.45
N LEU A 137 -11.34 13.13 5.24
CA LEU A 137 -10.10 13.08 4.50
C LEU A 137 -8.95 12.90 5.48
N HIS A 138 -8.11 11.92 5.20
CA HIS A 138 -6.91 11.59 5.95
C HIS A 138 -5.68 11.87 5.08
N VAL A 139 -4.69 12.55 5.68
CA VAL A 139 -3.32 12.57 5.18
C VAL A 139 -2.67 11.26 5.59
N TYR A 140 -2.08 10.57 4.62
CA TYR A 140 -1.49 9.26 4.79
C TYR A 140 -0.14 9.21 4.09
N THR A 141 0.76 8.38 4.62
CA THR A 141 2.01 8.03 3.95
C THR A 141 2.40 6.61 4.38
N PRO A 142 2.80 5.74 3.43
CA PRO A 142 3.27 4.40 3.78
C PRO A 142 4.62 4.47 4.51
N ARG A 143 4.83 3.59 5.50
CA ARG A 143 6.11 3.49 6.22
C ARG A 143 7.17 2.82 5.34
N VAL A 144 7.97 3.62 4.64
CA VAL A 144 8.94 3.14 3.64
C VAL A 144 10.39 3.14 4.12
N THR A 145 10.66 3.76 5.27
CA THR A 145 11.94 3.69 5.99
C THR A 145 11.68 3.35 7.45
N GLN A 146 12.68 2.76 8.13
CA GLN A 146 12.54 2.39 9.55
C GLN A 146 12.37 3.62 10.44
N ALA A 147 13.06 4.73 10.15
CA ALA A 147 12.98 5.97 10.93
C ALA A 147 11.61 6.68 10.87
N MET A 148 10.75 6.34 9.89
CA MET A 148 9.41 6.92 9.82
C MET A 148 8.54 6.38 10.96
N LYS A 149 7.87 7.29 11.68
CA LYS A 149 6.80 6.92 12.61
C LYS A 149 5.63 6.27 11.84
N PRO A 150 4.96 5.26 12.41
CA PRO A 150 3.75 4.69 11.81
C PRO A 150 2.69 5.75 11.56
N CYS A 151 2.20 5.85 10.32
CA CYS A 151 1.12 6.74 9.90
C CYS A 151 -0.10 5.95 9.37
N ASP A 152 -0.11 4.65 9.61
CA ASP A 152 -1.07 3.72 9.01
C ASP A 152 -2.40 3.65 9.75
N ASP A 153 -2.52 4.27 10.92
CA ASP A 153 -3.77 4.43 11.66
C ASP A 153 -4.68 5.56 11.13
N LEU A 154 -4.22 6.27 10.10
CA LEU A 154 -4.93 7.38 9.46
C LEU A 154 -5.24 8.53 10.43
N THR A 155 -4.43 8.71 11.47
CA THR A 155 -4.59 9.79 12.45
C THR A 155 -3.54 10.90 12.36
N LEU A 156 -2.55 10.77 11.46
CA LEU A 156 -1.50 11.78 11.23
C LEU A 156 -2.09 13.19 11.06
N TYR A 157 -3.08 13.32 10.18
CA TYR A 157 -3.92 14.51 10.06
C TYR A 157 -5.21 14.11 9.35
N PHE A 158 -6.36 14.63 9.82
CA PHE A 158 -7.63 14.40 9.15
C PHE A 158 -8.57 15.59 9.29
N VAL A 159 -9.48 15.72 8.33
CA VAL A 159 -10.54 16.73 8.33
C VAL A 159 -11.90 16.10 7.94
N PRO A 160 -13.01 16.56 8.52
CA PRO A 160 -13.08 17.58 9.59
C PRO A 160 -12.63 17.05 10.98
N TRP A 161 -12.25 17.97 11.85
CA TRP A 161 -11.91 17.74 13.27
C TRP A 161 -12.95 18.46 14.16
N PRO A 162 -13.28 17.97 15.37
CA PRO A 162 -12.82 16.74 16.04
C PRO A 162 -13.53 15.47 15.55
N SER A 163 -12.92 14.31 15.83
CA SER A 163 -13.58 13.02 15.62
C SER A 163 -13.43 12.10 16.82
N THR A 164 -14.54 11.51 17.24
CA THR A 164 -14.60 10.48 18.29
C THR A 164 -14.27 9.09 17.77
N PHE A 165 -14.17 8.90 16.46
CA PHE A 165 -14.06 7.56 15.87
C PHE A 165 -12.71 7.35 15.20
N ARG A 166 -12.00 6.32 15.66
CA ARG A 166 -10.76 5.84 15.04
C ARG A 166 -11.07 4.66 14.12
N ILE A 167 -10.40 4.61 12.98
CA ILE A 167 -10.49 3.45 12.09
C ILE A 167 -9.79 2.28 12.80
N PRO A 168 -10.50 1.18 13.11
CA PRO A 168 -9.90 0.07 13.83
C PRO A 168 -8.77 -0.56 13.02
N ARG A 169 -7.80 -1.16 13.72
CA ARG A 169 -6.87 -2.11 13.10
C ARG A 169 -7.71 -3.18 12.40
N SER A 170 -7.56 -3.28 11.09
CA SER A 170 -8.41 -4.13 10.25
C SER A 170 -7.64 -4.61 9.03
N SER A 171 -8.09 -5.72 8.46
CA SER A 171 -7.58 -6.22 7.16
C SER A 171 -7.63 -5.12 6.08
N LEU A 172 -8.62 -4.21 6.13
CA LEU A 172 -8.73 -3.11 5.17
C LEU A 172 -7.52 -2.15 5.22
N ARG A 173 -7.05 -1.83 6.43
CA ARG A 173 -5.88 -0.97 6.67
C ARG A 173 -4.59 -1.63 6.18
N MET A 174 -4.44 -2.92 6.43
CA MET A 174 -3.32 -3.70 5.91
C MET A 174 -3.29 -3.72 4.38
N GLN A 175 -4.44 -3.90 3.74
CA GLN A 175 -4.54 -3.87 2.28
C GLN A 175 -4.25 -2.48 1.70
N LEU A 176 -4.64 -1.40 2.40
CA LEU A 176 -4.20 -0.05 2.05
C LEU A 176 -2.66 0.07 2.10
N ASN A 177 -2.04 -0.41 3.19
CA ASN A 177 -0.59 -0.39 3.35
C ASN A 177 0.13 -1.18 2.25
N ILE A 178 -0.40 -2.36 1.88
CA ILE A 178 0.10 -3.16 0.76
C ILE A 178 0.01 -2.35 -0.54
N PHE A 179 -1.17 -1.81 -0.84
CA PHE A 179 -1.40 -1.03 -2.06
C PHE A 179 -0.48 0.19 -2.17
N ALA A 180 -0.25 0.86 -1.05
CA ALA A 180 0.60 2.03 -0.95
C ALA A 180 2.11 1.71 -1.02
N GLY A 181 2.49 0.45 -0.84
CA GLY A 181 3.89 0.03 -0.86
C GLY A 181 4.64 0.25 0.46
N GLN A 182 3.96 0.06 1.59
CA GLN A 182 4.60 0.06 2.91
C GLN A 182 5.63 -1.07 3.02
N LEU A 183 6.77 -0.78 3.65
CA LEU A 183 7.91 -1.69 3.74
C LEU A 183 8.19 -2.15 5.18
N TYR A 184 7.87 -1.32 6.15
CA TYR A 184 8.07 -1.61 7.57
C TYR A 184 6.73 -1.79 8.28
N LEU A 185 6.66 -2.83 9.09
CA LEU A 185 5.50 -3.17 9.92
C LEU A 185 5.73 -2.62 11.33
N PRO A 186 4.69 -2.17 12.05
CA PRO A 186 4.82 -1.50 13.34
C PRO A 186 5.25 -2.43 14.48
N ASP A 187 4.83 -3.69 14.43
CA ASP A 187 5.05 -4.67 15.50
C ASP A 187 4.98 -6.12 14.96
N TYR A 188 5.45 -7.07 15.76
CA TYR A 188 5.44 -8.49 15.44
C TYR A 188 4.02 -9.05 15.24
N GLN A 189 3.04 -8.54 15.99
CA GLN A 189 1.63 -8.92 15.81
C GLN A 189 1.12 -8.57 14.41
N THR A 190 1.47 -7.39 13.89
CA THR A 190 1.10 -6.96 12.54
C THR A 190 1.81 -7.78 11.48
N TYR A 191 3.06 -8.22 11.73
CA TYR A 191 3.72 -9.22 10.89
C TYR A 191 2.95 -10.54 10.82
N ARG A 192 2.51 -11.08 11.95
CA ARG A 192 1.71 -12.33 11.95
C ARG A 192 0.44 -12.17 11.12
N GLN A 193 -0.33 -11.12 11.38
CA GLN A 193 -1.56 -10.85 10.62
C GLN A 193 -1.28 -10.66 9.12
N PHE A 194 -0.17 -10.03 8.77
CA PHE A 194 0.26 -9.84 7.39
C PHE A 194 0.58 -11.16 6.71
N ALA A 195 1.38 -12.02 7.37
CA ALA A 195 1.72 -13.33 6.85
C ALA A 195 0.48 -14.24 6.74
N GLU A 196 -0.40 -14.24 7.75
CA GLU A 196 -1.68 -14.97 7.74
C GLU A 196 -2.57 -14.53 6.58
N PHE A 197 -2.73 -13.22 6.36
CA PHE A 197 -3.51 -12.69 5.24
C PHE A 197 -2.95 -13.14 3.88
N LEU A 198 -1.61 -13.14 3.72
CA LEU A 198 -0.96 -13.60 2.50
C LEU A 198 -0.93 -15.13 2.37
N GLY A 199 -1.22 -15.88 3.44
CA GLY A 199 -1.06 -17.33 3.49
C GLY A 199 0.40 -17.77 3.46
N VAL A 200 1.29 -17.00 4.08
CA VAL A 200 2.73 -17.29 4.18
C VAL A 200 3.06 -17.87 5.54
N TYR A 201 3.99 -18.82 5.55
CA TYR A 201 4.47 -19.48 6.75
C TYR A 201 5.17 -18.53 7.74
N THR A 202 4.98 -18.80 9.04
CA THR A 202 5.68 -18.12 10.14
C THR A 202 6.20 -19.14 11.15
N THR A 203 7.13 -18.72 12.01
CA THR A 203 7.78 -19.57 13.03
C THR A 203 6.82 -20.28 13.99
N GLN A 204 5.61 -19.75 14.19
CA GLN A 204 4.61 -20.32 15.10
C GLN A 204 3.84 -21.50 14.48
N MET A 205 4.02 -21.75 13.18
CA MET A 205 3.31 -22.82 12.48
C MET A 205 4.21 -24.07 12.47
N THR A 206 3.70 -25.20 12.95
CA THR A 206 4.46 -26.47 13.00
C THR A 206 3.81 -27.53 12.12
N GLY A 207 4.62 -28.33 11.43
CA GLY A 207 4.12 -29.46 10.61
C GLY A 207 3.36 -29.04 9.34
N VAL A 208 3.51 -27.80 8.89
CA VAL A 208 2.82 -27.27 7.70
C VAL A 208 3.66 -27.47 6.45
N LYS A 209 3.06 -27.98 5.39
CA LYS A 209 3.70 -28.08 4.08
C LYS A 209 3.71 -26.72 3.38
N ILE A 210 4.90 -26.25 3.01
CA ILE A 210 5.12 -24.93 2.38
C ILE A 210 5.64 -25.08 0.95
N GLN A 211 5.32 -24.11 0.09
CA GLN A 211 5.96 -23.94 -1.21
C GLN A 211 7.36 -23.31 -1.05
N SER A 212 8.16 -23.31 -2.12
CA SER A 212 9.54 -22.76 -2.11
C SER A 212 9.60 -21.26 -1.82
N ASP A 213 8.51 -20.53 -2.03
CA ASP A 213 8.38 -19.11 -1.72
C ASP A 213 7.74 -18.85 -0.34
N GLY A 214 7.53 -19.89 0.46
CA GLY A 214 6.93 -19.83 1.79
C GLY A 214 5.40 -19.79 1.80
N PHE A 215 4.73 -19.81 0.64
CA PHE A 215 3.27 -19.86 0.58
C PHE A 215 2.71 -21.22 1.02
N ILE A 216 1.59 -21.20 1.72
CA ILE A 216 0.87 -22.40 2.17
C ILE A 216 -0.36 -22.57 1.28
N LEU A 217 -0.42 -23.68 0.55
CA LEU A 217 -1.56 -24.02 -0.30
C LEU A 217 -2.83 -24.16 0.55
N PRO A 218 -4.02 -23.78 0.02
CA PRO A 218 -5.27 -23.83 0.79
C PRO A 218 -5.56 -25.17 1.49
N LYS A 219 -5.18 -26.29 0.86
CA LYS A 219 -5.35 -27.64 1.41
C LYS A 219 -4.44 -27.94 2.61
N ASP A 220 -3.27 -27.30 2.66
CA ASP A 220 -2.22 -27.53 3.66
C ASP A 220 -2.28 -26.48 4.79
N ARG A 221 -3.24 -25.53 4.74
CA ARG A 221 -3.39 -24.48 5.75
C ARG A 221 -3.92 -25.03 7.09
N PRO A 222 -3.35 -24.62 8.22
CA PRO A 222 -3.98 -24.73 9.53
C PRO A 222 -5.38 -24.09 9.54
N THR A 223 -6.26 -24.60 10.39
CA THR A 223 -7.67 -24.17 10.51
C THR A 223 -7.78 -22.67 10.78
N GLU A 224 -6.87 -22.12 11.58
CA GLU A 224 -6.80 -20.73 11.98
C GLU A 224 -6.55 -19.79 10.79
N ILE A 225 -5.77 -20.24 9.80
CA ILE A 225 -5.37 -19.43 8.63
C ILE A 225 -6.37 -19.59 7.48
N LYS A 226 -7.08 -20.73 7.40
CA LYS A 226 -8.01 -21.02 6.30
C LYS A 226 -9.02 -19.91 6.06
N ALA A 227 -9.53 -19.29 7.13
CA ALA A 227 -10.49 -18.19 7.04
C ALA A 227 -9.84 -16.81 6.80
N LEU A 228 -8.54 -16.67 7.05
CA LEU A 228 -7.83 -15.39 7.02
C LEU A 228 -7.18 -15.08 5.67
N SER A 229 -6.73 -16.11 4.95
CA SER A 229 -6.07 -15.96 3.64
C SER A 229 -7.04 -16.21 2.48
N PRO A 230 -7.39 -15.18 1.68
CA PRO A 230 -8.28 -15.35 0.53
C PRO A 230 -7.59 -15.92 -0.72
N PHE A 231 -6.27 -16.09 -0.70
CA PHE A 231 -5.49 -16.43 -1.89
C PHE A 231 -5.50 -17.93 -2.18
N LYS A 232 -5.78 -18.33 -3.43
CA LYS A 232 -5.73 -19.74 -3.88
C LYS A 232 -4.33 -20.15 -4.37
N THR A 233 -3.59 -19.20 -4.91
CA THR A 233 -2.21 -19.30 -5.40
C THR A 233 -1.38 -18.18 -4.77
N THR A 234 -0.05 -18.30 -4.79
CA THR A 234 0.85 -17.34 -4.17
C THR A 234 0.66 -15.90 -4.69
N PRO A 235 0.40 -14.90 -3.82
CA PRO A 235 0.35 -13.49 -4.22
C PRO A 235 1.73 -12.84 -4.25
N LEU A 236 2.79 -13.53 -3.84
CA LEU A 236 4.11 -12.92 -3.63
C LEU A 236 4.75 -12.37 -4.91
N PRO A 237 4.65 -13.01 -6.10
CA PRO A 237 5.15 -12.44 -7.35
C PRO A 237 4.51 -11.09 -7.67
N PHE A 238 3.17 -11.00 -7.55
CA PHE A 238 2.43 -9.75 -7.73
C PHE A 238 2.90 -8.67 -6.76
N LEU A 239 3.06 -9.01 -5.49
CA LEU A 239 3.50 -8.05 -4.48
C LEU A 239 4.93 -7.57 -4.70
N LYS A 240 5.84 -8.43 -5.19
CA LYS A 240 7.19 -8.02 -5.58
C LYS A 240 7.14 -7.00 -6.71
N GLU A 241 6.32 -7.23 -7.73
CA GLU A 241 6.14 -6.31 -8.85
C GLU A 241 5.56 -4.97 -8.38
N LEU A 242 4.47 -4.99 -7.60
CA LEU A 242 3.85 -3.79 -7.03
C LEU A 242 4.85 -2.98 -6.20
N LEU A 243 5.63 -3.62 -5.32
CA LEU A 243 6.64 -2.92 -4.54
C LEU A 243 7.76 -2.37 -5.42
N GLY A 244 8.21 -3.11 -6.44
CA GLY A 244 9.15 -2.61 -7.44
C GLY A 244 8.66 -1.34 -8.12
N LEU A 245 7.41 -1.34 -8.57
CA LEU A 245 6.75 -0.18 -9.19
C LEU A 245 6.63 1.00 -8.23
N ARG A 246 6.30 0.77 -6.95
CA ARG A 246 6.24 1.80 -5.91
C ARG A 246 7.63 2.32 -5.53
N ARG A 247 8.66 1.48 -5.62
CA ARG A 247 10.03 1.82 -5.21
C ARG A 247 10.89 2.43 -6.29
N LYS A 248 10.52 2.31 -7.57
CA LYS A 248 11.23 2.92 -8.69
C LYS A 248 12.73 2.59 -8.67
N GLY A 249 13.04 1.29 -8.53
CA GLY A 249 14.41 0.78 -8.53
C GLY A 249 15.11 0.76 -7.16
N MET A 250 14.56 1.40 -6.12
CA MET A 250 15.15 1.32 -4.78
C MET A 250 15.01 -0.09 -4.18
N ARG A 251 16.12 -0.60 -3.63
CA ARG A 251 16.15 -1.89 -2.94
C ARG A 251 15.26 -1.86 -1.70
N TYR A 252 14.53 -2.94 -1.49
CA TYR A 252 13.68 -3.13 -0.32
C TYR A 252 13.87 -4.51 0.32
N SER A 253 14.92 -5.25 -0.07
CA SER A 253 15.18 -6.62 0.36
C SER A 253 15.25 -6.81 1.87
N ASP A 254 15.84 -5.85 2.56
CA ASP A 254 16.19 -5.97 3.98
C ASP A 254 15.10 -5.39 4.91
N THR A 255 14.02 -4.88 4.32
CA THR A 255 12.83 -4.40 5.03
C THR A 255 11.97 -5.55 5.54
N HIS A 256 11.07 -5.30 6.48
CA HIS A 256 10.17 -6.33 7.02
C HIS A 256 9.37 -7.01 5.90
N VAL A 257 8.70 -6.23 5.06
CA VAL A 257 7.91 -6.76 3.94
C VAL A 257 8.82 -7.42 2.91
N GLY A 258 10.00 -6.85 2.63
CA GLY A 258 10.96 -7.42 1.68
C GLY A 258 11.50 -8.80 2.06
N LYS A 259 11.74 -9.02 3.36
CA LYS A 259 12.10 -10.30 3.96
C LYS A 259 10.96 -11.31 3.78
N VAL A 260 9.72 -10.94 4.13
CA VAL A 260 8.53 -11.81 3.97
C VAL A 260 8.34 -12.26 2.52
N LEU A 261 8.43 -11.34 1.55
CA LEU A 261 8.27 -11.69 0.13
C LEU A 261 9.36 -12.65 -0.39
N ARG A 262 10.46 -12.83 0.33
CA ARG A 262 11.56 -13.76 0.01
C ARG A 262 11.58 -14.98 0.93
N ALA A 263 10.44 -15.30 1.55
CA ALA A 263 10.30 -16.43 2.47
C ALA A 263 11.24 -16.36 3.69
N ARG A 264 11.74 -15.16 4.06
CA ARG A 264 12.53 -14.98 5.28
C ARG A 264 11.59 -14.76 6.45
N LEU A 265 11.83 -15.50 7.52
CA LEU A 265 11.10 -15.39 8.77
C LEU A 265 11.55 -14.13 9.52
N LEU A 266 10.61 -13.49 10.20
CA LEU A 266 10.89 -12.42 11.15
C LEU A 266 10.68 -12.95 12.56
N THR A 267 11.42 -12.39 13.50
CA THR A 267 11.34 -12.66 14.94
C THR A 267 10.99 -11.36 15.68
N ASP A 268 10.67 -11.45 16.97
CA ASP A 268 10.44 -10.25 17.79
C ASP A 268 11.65 -9.30 17.76
N ALA A 269 12.88 -9.82 17.68
CA ALA A 269 14.11 -9.03 17.57
C ALA A 269 14.17 -8.12 16.33
N ASP A 270 13.45 -8.45 15.25
CA ASP A 270 13.34 -7.57 14.08
C ASP A 270 12.51 -6.30 14.38
N PHE A 271 11.81 -6.24 15.52
CA PHE A 271 10.92 -5.14 15.92
C PHE A 271 11.39 -4.39 17.17
N ASP A 272 12.43 -4.86 17.86
CA ASP A 272 12.92 -4.26 19.11
C ASP A 272 13.55 -2.85 18.93
N ASN A 273 13.85 -2.44 17.69
CA ASN A 273 14.39 -1.12 17.33
C ASN A 273 13.47 -0.35 16.35
N ALA A 274 12.17 -0.65 16.33
CA ALA A 274 11.19 -0.09 15.39
C ALA A 274 10.43 1.13 15.92
#